data_AF-A0A0Q6K7W8-F1
#
_entry.id   AF-A0A0Q6K7W8-F1
#
_cell.length_a   1.000
_cell.length_b   1.000
_cell.length_c   1.000
_cell.angle_alpha   90.00
_cell.angle_beta   90.00
_cell.angle_gamma   90.00
#
_symmetry.space_group_name_H-M   'P 1'
#
loop_
_entity.id
_entity.type
_entity.pdbx_description
1 polymer ?
#
loop_
_entity_poly.entity_id
_entity_poly.type
_entity_poly.pdbx_seq_one_letter_code
_entity_poly.pdbx_strand_id
1 'polypeptide(L)'
;MYQLFCDKSFVEERLQILDATAREILSHDVSDDKLEVSVRTAMSRDKLPKKVRGFVRGEPTITRTESWRPSESGFMGESDVKMSGPGAIKGRMALEDTGEGSSLTVHFDIEVPIPMFGGEVEQILVSEISETMNVEAKFTEQSVADRSS
;
A
#
# COMPACT_ATOMS: atom_id res chain seq x y z
N MET A 1 7.04 -5.68 -15.35
CA MET A 1 6.56 -5.42 -13.97
C MET A 1 5.10 -4.93 -13.91
N TYR A 2 4.66 -3.94 -14.70
CA TYR A 2 3.27 -3.42 -14.65
C TYR A 2 2.18 -4.51 -14.71
N GLN A 3 2.33 -5.47 -15.63
CA GLN A 3 1.36 -6.56 -15.80
C GLN A 3 1.16 -7.42 -14.55
N LEU A 4 2.13 -7.49 -13.63
CA LEU A 4 1.93 -8.17 -12.34
C LEU A 4 0.91 -7.43 -11.48
N PHE A 5 0.98 -6.10 -11.43
CA PHE A 5 0.01 -5.30 -10.67
C PHE A 5 -1.42 -5.42 -11.21
N CYS A 6 -1.58 -5.72 -12.50
CA CYS A 6 -2.88 -6.00 -13.13
C CYS A 6 -3.38 -7.44 -12.91
N ASP A 7 -2.55 -8.35 -12.40
CA ASP A 7 -2.96 -9.71 -12.09
C ASP A 7 -3.55 -9.76 -10.69
N LYS A 8 -4.85 -10.04 -10.62
CA LYS A 8 -5.57 -10.17 -9.35
C LYS A 8 -4.92 -11.20 -8.42
N SER A 9 -4.38 -12.30 -8.95
CA SER A 9 -3.72 -13.34 -8.13
C SER A 9 -2.47 -12.79 -7.45
N PHE A 10 -1.70 -11.96 -8.16
CA PHE A 10 -0.55 -11.28 -7.57
C PHE A 10 -0.97 -10.26 -6.50
N VAL A 11 -2.09 -9.56 -6.68
CA VAL A 11 -2.66 -8.69 -5.63
C VAL A 11 -3.06 -9.52 -4.40
N GLU A 12 -3.67 -10.69 -4.58
CA GLU A 12 -4.02 -11.60 -3.49
C GLU A 12 -2.76 -12.09 -2.75
N GLU A 13 -1.71 -12.49 -3.48
CA GLU A 13 -0.42 -12.90 -2.90
C GLU A 13 0.24 -11.76 -2.11
N ARG A 14 0.26 -10.52 -2.65
CA ARG A 14 0.75 -9.32 -1.95
C ARG A 14 0.00 -9.05 -0.66
N LEU A 15 -1.29 -9.36 -0.57
CA LEU A 15 -2.03 -9.23 0.67
C LEU A 15 -1.64 -10.31 1.69
N GLN A 16 -1.43 -11.55 1.25
CA GLN A 16 -1.16 -12.69 2.15
C GLN A 16 0.14 -12.52 2.94
N ILE A 17 1.14 -11.85 2.38
CA ILE A 17 2.42 -11.60 3.06
C ILE A 17 2.34 -10.51 4.14
N LEU A 18 1.26 -9.73 4.18
CA LEU A 18 1.12 -8.63 5.14
C LEU A 18 0.84 -9.16 6.55
N ASP A 19 1.35 -8.49 7.58
CA ASP A 19 0.96 -8.77 8.96
C ASP A 19 -0.41 -8.12 9.29
N ALA A 20 -1.47 -8.78 8.84
CA ALA A 20 -2.86 -8.36 8.96
C ALA A 20 -3.75 -9.45 9.58
N THR A 21 -4.74 -9.05 10.37
CA THR A 21 -5.76 -9.94 10.96
C THR A 21 -6.85 -10.31 9.96
N ALA A 22 -7.13 -9.43 8.99
CA ALA A 22 -8.03 -9.68 7.87
C ALA A 22 -7.51 -8.99 6.60
N ARG A 23 -7.87 -9.56 5.43
CA ARG A 23 -7.44 -9.11 4.10
C ARG A 23 -8.59 -9.31 3.12
N GLU A 24 -8.86 -8.32 2.28
CA GLU A 24 -9.94 -8.35 1.31
C GLU A 24 -9.56 -7.50 0.08
N ILE A 25 -9.86 -8.00 -1.12
CA ILE A 25 -9.89 -7.18 -2.33
C ILE A 25 -11.31 -6.64 -2.48
N LEU A 26 -11.46 -5.32 -2.40
CA LEU A 26 -12.74 -4.64 -2.55
C LEU A 26 -13.11 -4.43 -4.02
N SER A 27 -12.13 -4.03 -4.83
CA SER A 27 -12.28 -3.86 -6.28
C SER A 27 -10.96 -4.13 -6.99
N HIS A 28 -11.05 -4.55 -8.25
CA HIS A 28 -9.92 -4.81 -9.11
C HIS A 28 -10.38 -4.63 -10.57
N ASP A 29 -10.11 -3.46 -11.11
CA ASP A 29 -10.61 -3.00 -12.38
C ASP A 29 -9.42 -2.70 -13.30
N VAL A 30 -9.27 -3.55 -14.33
CA VAL A 30 -8.26 -3.39 -15.38
C VAL A 30 -8.97 -3.01 -16.67
N SER A 31 -8.59 -1.88 -17.25
CA SER A 31 -9.15 -1.40 -18.51
C SER A 31 -8.06 -0.73 -19.33
N ASP A 32 -7.84 -1.24 -20.55
CA ASP A 32 -6.71 -0.84 -21.39
C ASP A 32 -5.38 -0.88 -20.61
N ASP A 33 -4.65 0.23 -20.60
CA ASP A 33 -3.40 0.40 -19.84
C ASP A 33 -3.62 1.09 -18.48
N LYS A 34 -4.82 0.95 -17.91
CA LYS A 34 -5.17 1.48 -16.59
C LYS A 34 -5.56 0.37 -15.64
N LEU A 35 -5.20 0.57 -14.38
CA LEU A 35 -5.60 -0.28 -13.28
C LEU A 35 -6.14 0.60 -12.15
N GLU A 36 -7.26 0.22 -11.57
CA GLU A 36 -7.68 0.66 -10.25
C GLU A 36 -7.89 -0.58 -9.37
N VAL A 37 -7.22 -0.63 -8.23
CA VAL A 37 -7.36 -1.73 -7.28
C VAL A 37 -7.55 -1.16 -5.89
N SER A 38 -8.54 -1.69 -5.18
CA SER A 38 -8.84 -1.30 -3.82
C SER A 38 -8.79 -2.52 -2.92
N VAL A 39 -7.96 -2.44 -1.88
CA VAL A 39 -7.78 -3.51 -0.90
C VAL A 39 -8.08 -3.00 0.49
N ARG A 40 -8.55 -3.89 1.35
CA ARG A 40 -8.76 -3.63 2.77
C ARG A 40 -8.00 -4.63 3.61
N THR A 41 -7.30 -4.11 4.61
CA THR A 41 -6.68 -4.90 5.65
C THR A 41 -7.20 -4.47 7.02
N ALA A 42 -7.19 -5.41 7.95
CA ALA A 42 -7.36 -5.12 9.37
C ALA A 42 -6.06 -5.43 10.10
N MET A 43 -5.77 -4.68 11.15
CA MET A 43 -4.61 -4.93 12.00
C MET A 43 -5.05 -5.16 13.44
N SER A 44 -4.23 -5.86 14.21
CA SER A 44 -4.48 -6.01 15.64
C SER A 44 -4.49 -4.63 16.31
N ARG A 45 -5.53 -4.38 17.10
CA ARG A 45 -5.65 -3.13 17.89
C ARG A 45 -4.48 -2.93 18.85
N ASP A 46 -3.75 -3.98 19.21
CA ASP A 46 -2.59 -3.89 20.08
C ASP A 46 -1.37 -3.23 19.43
N LYS A 47 -1.32 -3.17 18.10
CA LYS A 47 -0.31 -2.39 17.36
C LYS A 47 -0.50 -0.88 17.51
N LEU A 48 -1.70 -0.43 17.89
CA LEU A 48 -1.93 0.99 18.11
C LEU A 48 -1.31 1.49 19.43
N PRO A 49 -0.74 2.71 19.44
CA PRO A 49 -0.36 3.37 20.69
C PRO A 49 -1.56 3.45 21.64
N LYS A 50 -1.34 3.15 22.93
CA LYS A 50 -2.42 3.11 23.95
C LYS A 50 -3.30 4.37 23.95
N LYS A 51 -2.69 5.54 23.70
CA LYS A 51 -3.35 6.85 23.68
C LYS A 51 -4.36 7.02 22.54
N VAL A 52 -4.18 6.32 21.40
CA VAL A 52 -5.09 6.43 20.24
C VAL A 52 -6.11 5.31 20.14
N ARG A 53 -5.95 4.21 20.92
CA ARG A 53 -6.88 3.08 20.94
C ARG A 53 -8.32 3.46 21.29
N GLY A 54 -8.55 4.61 21.94
CA GLY A 54 -9.88 5.11 22.27
C GLY A 54 -10.64 5.70 21.07
N PHE A 55 -9.94 6.14 20.02
CA PHE A 55 -10.55 6.72 18.82
C PHE A 55 -11.03 5.67 17.81
N VAL A 56 -10.57 4.42 17.94
CA VAL A 56 -10.91 3.32 17.02
C VAL A 56 -11.78 2.30 17.74
N ARG A 57 -12.95 2.00 17.17
CA ARG A 57 -13.84 0.94 17.64
C ARG A 57 -13.49 -0.37 16.93
N GLY A 58 -13.25 -1.43 17.70
CA GLY A 58 -12.87 -2.74 17.14
C GLY A 58 -11.44 -2.77 16.59
N GLU A 59 -11.20 -3.64 15.62
CA GLU A 59 -9.92 -3.70 14.90
C GLU A 59 -9.81 -2.53 13.92
N PRO A 60 -8.69 -1.78 13.93
CA PRO A 60 -8.43 -0.77 12.92
C PRO A 60 -8.36 -1.38 11.52
N THR A 61 -8.94 -0.68 10.55
CA THR A 61 -8.92 -1.08 9.15
C THR A 61 -8.24 -0.01 8.32
N ILE A 62 -7.56 -0.47 7.27
CA ILE A 62 -6.86 0.33 6.29
C ILE A 62 -7.43 -0.05 4.93
N THR A 63 -7.99 0.91 4.21
CA THR A 63 -8.38 0.74 2.81
C THR A 63 -7.40 1.50 1.94
N ARG A 64 -6.69 0.80 1.07
CA ARG A 64 -5.74 1.37 0.12
C ARG A 64 -6.28 1.22 -1.29
N THR A 65 -6.40 2.32 -2.01
CA THR A 65 -6.78 2.34 -3.42
C THR A 65 -5.57 2.79 -4.23
N GLU A 66 -5.09 1.92 -5.11
CA GLU A 66 -4.01 2.20 -6.05
C GLU A 66 -4.62 2.40 -7.45
N SER A 67 -4.28 3.51 -8.09
CA SER A 67 -4.61 3.74 -9.49
C SER A 67 -3.33 3.89 -10.30
N TRP A 68 -3.30 3.29 -11.48
CA TRP A 68 -2.18 3.30 -12.40
C TRP A 68 -2.61 3.70 -13.80
N ARG A 69 -1.74 4.43 -14.49
CA ARG A 69 -1.95 4.88 -15.86
C ARG A 69 -0.63 5.06 -16.60
N PRO A 70 -0.64 5.08 -17.95
CA PRO A 70 0.56 5.35 -18.73
C PRO A 70 1.12 6.75 -18.46
N SER A 71 2.43 6.87 -18.62
CA SER A 71 3.22 8.10 -18.55
C SER A 71 4.31 8.06 -19.63
N GLU A 72 5.09 9.15 -19.78
CA GLU A 72 6.11 9.24 -20.84
C GLU A 72 7.24 8.20 -20.69
N SER A 73 7.60 7.83 -19.47
CA SER A 73 8.72 6.91 -19.15
C SER A 73 8.27 5.51 -18.69
N GLY A 74 6.96 5.21 -18.77
CA GLY A 74 6.40 3.96 -18.27
C GLY A 74 5.01 4.19 -17.68
N PHE A 75 4.83 3.89 -16.39
CA PHE A 75 3.57 4.07 -15.69
C PHE A 75 3.72 4.97 -14.47
N MET A 76 2.70 5.77 -14.22
CA MET A 76 2.57 6.50 -12.96
C MET A 76 1.35 6.01 -12.21
N GLY A 77 1.43 6.06 -10.88
CA GLY A 77 0.32 5.70 -10.04
C GLY A 77 0.14 6.60 -8.83
N GLU A 78 -1.06 6.54 -8.28
CA GLU A 78 -1.45 7.24 -7.06
C GLU A 78 -2.02 6.22 -6.08
N SER A 79 -1.73 6.40 -4.80
CA SER A 79 -2.26 5.57 -3.72
C SER A 79 -3.02 6.44 -2.72
N ASP A 80 -4.30 6.17 -2.50
CA ASP A 80 -5.08 6.82 -1.44
C ASP A 80 -5.31 5.81 -0.31
N VAL A 81 -4.92 6.17 0.91
CA VAL A 81 -5.08 5.31 2.08
C VAL A 81 -6.03 5.96 3.07
N LYS A 82 -7.12 5.24 3.35
CA LYS A 82 -8.11 5.60 4.35
C LYS A 82 -8.02 4.67 5.54
N MET A 83 -7.87 5.26 6.72
CA MET A 83 -7.85 4.53 7.98
C MET A 83 -9.19 4.71 8.70
N SER A 84 -9.64 3.69 9.43
CA SER A 84 -10.79 3.85 10.33
C SER A 84 -10.48 4.71 11.56
N GLY A 85 -9.18 4.93 11.83
CA GLY A 85 -8.67 5.85 12.82
C GLY A 85 -8.20 7.20 12.22
N PRO A 86 -7.58 8.05 13.04
CA PRO A 86 -7.11 9.36 12.61
C PRO A 86 -5.94 9.28 11.64
N GLY A 87 -6.04 10.03 10.55
CA GLY A 87 -4.97 10.26 9.57
C GLY A 87 -5.36 9.85 8.16
N ALA A 88 -4.61 10.37 7.19
CA ALA A 88 -4.72 10.04 5.79
C ALA A 88 -3.31 9.91 5.21
N ILE A 89 -3.15 9.05 4.21
CA ILE A 89 -1.87 8.88 3.51
C ILE A 89 -2.13 8.96 2.02
N LYS A 90 -1.32 9.73 1.32
CA LYS A 90 -1.31 9.79 -0.13
C LYS A 90 0.02 9.32 -0.66
N GLY A 91 -0.01 8.43 -1.64
CA GLY A 91 1.16 7.88 -2.31
C GLY A 91 1.24 8.37 -3.76
N ARG A 92 2.46 8.60 -4.22
CA ARG A 92 2.80 8.74 -5.65
C ARG A 92 3.74 7.61 -6.01
N MET A 93 3.52 7.01 -7.17
CA MET A 93 4.26 5.86 -7.65
C MET A 93 4.73 6.11 -9.08
N ALA A 94 5.95 5.69 -9.39
CA ALA A 94 6.51 5.73 -10.74
C ALA A 94 7.14 4.38 -11.04
N LEU A 95 6.75 3.79 -12.17
CA LEU A 95 7.28 2.54 -12.68
C LEU A 95 7.90 2.81 -14.05
N GLU A 96 9.23 2.70 -14.12
CA GLU A 96 10.00 3.10 -15.29
C GLU A 96 10.86 1.93 -15.78
N ASP A 97 11.06 1.82 -17.09
CA ASP A 97 12.00 0.86 -17.66
C ASP A 97 13.44 1.38 -17.51
N THR A 98 14.34 0.52 -17.06
CA THR A 98 15.76 0.86 -16.79
C THR A 98 16.72 0.30 -17.83
N GLY A 99 16.20 -0.23 -18.95
CA GLY A 99 16.98 -0.89 -19.99
C GLY A 99 17.40 -2.33 -19.67
N GLU A 100 17.71 -2.63 -18.40
CA GLU A 100 18.02 -3.99 -17.90
C GLU A 100 16.86 -4.60 -17.07
N GLY A 101 15.79 -3.84 -16.85
CA GLY A 101 14.63 -4.26 -16.07
C GLY A 101 13.69 -3.07 -15.86
N SER A 102 13.09 -3.00 -14.67
CA SER A 102 12.18 -1.92 -14.29
C SER A 102 12.47 -1.42 -12.88
N SER A 103 12.28 -0.13 -12.64
CA SER A 103 12.39 0.49 -11.33
C SER A 103 11.01 0.96 -10.86
N LEU A 104 10.63 0.58 -9.64
CA LEU A 104 9.44 1.08 -8.97
C LEU A 104 9.84 2.02 -7.83
N THR A 105 9.45 3.29 -7.96
CA THR A 105 9.62 4.29 -6.90
C THR A 105 8.26 4.59 -6.27
N VAL A 106 8.20 4.61 -4.94
CA VAL A 106 7.00 4.92 -4.17
C VAL A 106 7.30 5.99 -3.12
N HIS A 107 6.52 7.06 -3.11
CA HIS A 107 6.60 8.14 -2.14
C HIS A 107 5.28 8.31 -1.42
N PHE A 108 5.28 8.39 -0.09
CA PHE A 108 4.08 8.65 0.70
C PHE A 108 4.18 9.96 1.47
N ASP A 109 3.10 10.74 1.42
CA ASP A 109 2.83 11.90 2.26
C ASP A 109 1.82 11.47 3.35
N ILE A 110 2.21 11.60 4.61
CA ILE A 110 1.39 11.20 5.77
C ILE A 110 0.86 12.45 6.47
N GLU A 111 -0.46 12.50 6.72
CA GLU A 111 -1.09 13.58 7.46
C GLU A 111 -1.83 13.03 8.70
N VAL A 112 -1.44 13.47 9.90
CA VAL A 112 -2.05 13.07 11.17
C VAL A 112 -2.68 14.29 11.86
N PRO A 113 -4.01 14.49 11.79
CA PRO A 113 -4.66 15.68 12.33
C PRO A 113 -4.90 15.59 13.86
N ILE A 114 -3.87 15.25 14.65
CA ILE A 114 -3.94 15.17 16.13
C ILE A 114 -2.86 16.04 16.80
N PRO A 115 -3.22 17.23 17.34
CA PRO A 115 -2.25 18.23 17.83
C PRO A 115 -1.41 17.82 19.05
N MET A 116 -1.94 16.99 19.96
CA MET A 116 -1.27 16.68 21.25
C MET A 116 -0.43 15.39 21.21
N PHE A 117 -0.58 14.56 20.17
CA PHE A 117 0.05 13.23 20.07
C PHE A 117 0.81 13.00 18.75
N GLY A 118 0.90 14.01 17.89
CA GLY A 118 1.38 13.91 16.51
C GLY A 118 2.68 13.11 16.37
N GLY A 119 3.73 13.47 17.09
CA GLY A 119 5.06 12.85 16.89
C GLY A 119 5.14 11.34 17.17
N GLU A 120 4.55 10.85 18.27
CA GLU A 120 4.61 9.41 18.62
C GLU A 120 3.71 8.57 17.68
N VAL A 121 2.55 9.11 17.32
CA VAL A 121 1.61 8.45 16.40
C VAL A 121 2.16 8.43 14.98
N GLU A 122 2.72 9.55 14.52
CA GLU A 122 3.35 9.69 13.22
C GLU A 122 4.55 8.74 13.07
N GLN A 123 5.41 8.63 14.09
CA GLN A 123 6.54 7.69 14.04
C GLN A 123 6.10 6.22 13.89
N ILE A 124 5.05 5.81 14.61
CA ILE A 124 4.53 4.43 14.50
C ILE A 124 3.92 4.21 13.12
N LEU A 125 3.14 5.17 12.60
CA LEU A 125 2.57 5.07 11.26
C LEU A 125 3.68 4.99 10.19
N VAL A 126 4.69 5.85 10.27
CA VAL A 126 5.86 5.80 9.38
C VAL A 126 6.55 4.43 9.45
N SER A 127 6.75 3.88 10.65
CA SER A 127 7.38 2.57 10.83
C SER A 127 6.57 1.45 10.19
N GLU A 128 5.26 1.37 10.48
CA GLU A 128 4.39 0.32 9.93
C GLU A 128 4.26 0.43 8.41
N ILE A 129 4.15 1.65 7.86
CA ILE A 129 4.12 1.87 6.41
C ILE A 129 5.44 1.44 5.78
N SER A 130 6.57 1.83 6.38
CA SER A 130 7.90 1.49 5.87
C SER A 130 8.13 -0.02 5.87
N GLU A 131 7.74 -0.71 6.95
CA GLU A 131 7.83 -2.17 7.04
C GLU A 131 6.94 -2.85 6.00
N THR A 132 5.68 -2.42 5.87
CA THR A 132 4.73 -2.92 4.87
C THR A 132 5.30 -2.77 3.45
N MET A 133 5.82 -1.58 3.11
CA MET A 133 6.40 -1.32 1.79
C MET A 133 7.66 -2.14 1.53
N ASN A 134 8.51 -2.33 2.54
CA ASN A 134 9.70 -3.17 2.41
C ASN A 134 9.33 -4.64 2.16
N VAL A 135 8.31 -5.15 2.84
CA VAL A 135 7.81 -6.52 2.63
C VAL A 135 7.23 -6.68 1.22
N GLU A 136 6.39 -5.74 0.78
CA GLU A 136 5.80 -5.78 -0.56
C GLU A 136 6.84 -5.60 -1.67
N ALA A 137 7.83 -4.73 -1.49
CA ALA A 137 8.90 -4.51 -2.48
C ALA A 137 9.71 -5.78 -2.69
N LYS A 138 10.18 -6.42 -1.60
CA LYS A 138 10.93 -7.68 -1.67
C LYS A 138 10.13 -8.80 -2.33
N PHE A 139 8.85 -8.91 -1.98
CA PHE A 139 7.99 -9.91 -2.60
C PHE A 139 7.77 -9.67 -4.09
N THR A 140 7.61 -8.40 -4.48
CA THR A 140 7.45 -8.00 -5.88
C THR A 140 8.73 -8.29 -6.67
N GLU A 141 9.91 -7.96 -6.15
CA GLU A 141 11.19 -8.28 -6.76
C GLU A 141 11.35 -9.79 -6.99
N GLN A 142 11.09 -10.60 -5.95
CA GLN A 142 11.16 -12.05 -6.08
C GLN A 142 10.16 -12.59 -7.11
N SER A 143 8.94 -12.07 -7.09
CA SER A 143 7.88 -12.44 -8.01
C SER A 143 8.20 -12.16 -9.48
N VAL A 144 8.92 -11.05 -9.75
CA VAL A 144 9.44 -10.75 -11.08
C VAL A 144 10.50 -11.76 -11.48
N ALA A 145 11.46 -12.07 -10.60
CA ALA A 145 12.52 -13.03 -10.89
C ALA A 145 11.98 -14.44 -11.20
N ASP A 146 11.04 -14.93 -10.39
CA ASP A 146 10.46 -16.27 -10.52
C ASP A 146 9.64 -16.43 -11.81
N ARG A 147 9.00 -15.36 -12.28
CA ARG A 147 8.16 -15.37 -13.49
C ARG A 147 8.92 -15.00 -14.76
N SER A 148 10.18 -14.57 -14.64
CA SER A 148 11.07 -14.27 -15.77
C SER A 148 11.99 -15.45 -16.13
N SER A 149 11.91 -16.55 -15.38
CA SER A 149 12.68 -17.80 -15.56
C SER A 149 11.86 -18.86 -16.28
#